data_AF-A0A2A5GEK5-F1
#
_entry.id   AF-A0A2A5GEK5-F1
#
_cell.length_a   1.000
_cell.length_b   1.000
_cell.length_c   1.000
_cell.angle_alpha   90.00
_cell.angle_beta   90.00
_cell.angle_gamma   90.00
#
_symmetry.space_group_name_H-M   'P 1'
#
loop_
_entity.id
_entity.type
_entity.pdbx_description
1 polymer ?
#
loop_
_entity_poly.entity_id
_entity_poly.type
_entity_poly.pdbx_seq_one_letter_code
_entity_poly.pdbx_strand_id
1 'polypeptide(L)'
;MCCSIFPIITILKTLILSVLQANIENNDTSSAAITYTITDTDGDLIYDPYELDADNDGCNDVLEAGYTESGVVSGELQGIGYDATTGLVTGNADGYTTPADGDANTVYDFQEAGVAPAISKQPIDVTVSLGGNISFTVTATNADVYQWQIFNGVSWVDLTDTGIHSGATTSILLINNPANSDDGNQYRVLVSSSVFVCQNELSNTAVLIVNVGTLISNRRVTYRVNKN
;
A
#
# COMPACT_ATOMS: atom_id res chain seq x y z
N MET A 1 3.50 45.10 -3.52
CA MET A 1 3.81 44.00 -2.57
C MET A 1 2.49 43.63 -1.89
N CYS A 2 2.25 42.33 -1.71
CA CYS A 2 0.96 41.69 -1.37
C CYS A 2 0.06 41.36 -2.57
N CYS A 3 0.54 40.48 -3.46
CA CYS A 3 -0.27 39.87 -4.53
C CYS A 3 0.30 38.48 -4.88
N SER A 4 0.56 37.65 -3.87
CA SER A 4 1.38 36.42 -4.05
C SER A 4 0.94 35.23 -3.21
N ILE A 5 -0.16 35.32 -2.47
CA ILE A 5 -0.61 34.24 -1.56
C ILE A 5 -2.00 33.70 -1.97
N PHE A 6 -2.64 34.30 -2.99
CA PHE A 6 -4.01 33.99 -3.39
C PHE A 6 -4.21 32.94 -4.51
N PRO A 7 -3.19 32.22 -5.06
CA PRO A 7 -3.46 31.06 -5.91
C PRO A 7 -3.05 29.71 -5.29
N ILE A 8 -2.70 29.64 -4.00
CA ILE A 8 -2.06 28.45 -3.40
C ILE A 8 -3.04 27.42 -2.81
N ILE A 9 -4.35 27.72 -2.76
CA ILE A 9 -5.32 26.75 -2.25
C ILE A 9 -6.58 26.77 -3.12
N THR A 10 -6.48 26.19 -4.31
CA THR A 10 -7.64 25.86 -5.16
C THR A 10 -7.43 24.49 -5.75
N ILE A 11 -7.34 23.48 -4.88
CA ILE A 11 -7.28 22.07 -5.26
C ILE A 11 -8.39 21.37 -4.47
N LEU A 12 -9.62 21.52 -4.96
CA LEU A 12 -10.81 20.65 -4.81
C LEU A 12 -12.12 21.37 -5.19
N LYS A 13 -12.08 22.51 -5.90
CA LYS A 13 -13.29 23.34 -6.12
C LYS A 13 -14.33 22.76 -7.10
N THR A 14 -14.06 21.65 -7.81
CA THR A 14 -14.97 21.17 -8.88
C THR A 14 -15.43 19.71 -8.76
N LEU A 15 -14.93 18.95 -7.79
CA LEU A 15 -15.48 17.61 -7.49
C LEU A 15 -16.25 17.56 -6.18
N ILE A 16 -15.82 18.32 -5.17
CA ILE A 16 -16.57 18.57 -3.93
C ILE A 16 -17.97 19.13 -4.24
N LEU A 17 -18.11 20.00 -5.24
CA LEU A 17 -19.40 20.66 -5.49
C LEU A 17 -20.47 19.71 -6.06
N SER A 18 -20.11 18.64 -6.78
CA SER A 18 -21.09 17.68 -7.33
C SER A 18 -21.42 16.54 -6.38
N VAL A 19 -20.53 16.20 -5.43
CA VAL A 19 -20.77 15.17 -4.41
C VAL A 19 -21.41 15.74 -3.14
N LEU A 20 -21.14 17.00 -2.76
CA LEU A 20 -21.77 17.68 -1.61
C LEU A 20 -23.15 18.31 -1.88
N GLN A 21 -23.68 18.15 -3.09
CA GLN A 21 -25.01 18.67 -3.46
C GLN A 21 -26.17 17.70 -3.20
N ALA A 22 -25.97 16.66 -2.38
CA ALA A 22 -27.04 15.72 -2.05
C ALA A 22 -28.20 16.35 -1.24
N ASN A 23 -27.99 17.49 -0.57
CA ASN A 23 -28.97 18.06 0.37
C ASN A 23 -29.20 19.59 0.23
N ILE A 24 -28.99 20.20 -0.94
CA ILE A 24 -29.50 21.56 -1.15
C ILE A 24 -31.03 21.47 -1.32
N GLU A 25 -31.77 21.49 -0.20
CA GLU A 25 -33.18 21.84 -0.22
C GLU A 25 -33.28 23.29 -0.71
N ASN A 26 -33.79 23.48 -1.93
CA ASN A 26 -34.17 24.81 -2.42
C ASN A 26 -35.57 25.23 -1.92
N ASN A 27 -36.01 24.70 -0.78
CA ASN A 27 -37.37 24.86 -0.28
C ASN A 27 -37.72 26.36 -0.19
N ASP A 28 -38.52 26.80 -1.16
CA ASP A 28 -38.92 28.18 -1.43
C ASP A 28 -39.83 28.67 -0.30
N THR A 29 -39.20 28.97 0.83
CA THR A 29 -39.76 29.75 1.92
C THR A 29 -38.77 30.87 2.21
N SER A 30 -39.27 32.07 2.46
CA SER A 30 -38.52 33.33 2.61
C SER A 30 -37.55 33.38 3.80
N SER A 31 -37.19 32.23 4.38
CA SER A 31 -36.32 32.06 5.54
C SER A 31 -35.64 30.68 5.60
N ALA A 32 -35.45 29.97 4.48
CA ALA A 32 -34.65 28.75 4.46
C ALA A 32 -33.16 29.11 4.67
N ALA A 33 -32.61 28.76 5.83
CA ALA A 33 -31.19 28.88 6.08
C ALA A 33 -30.45 27.85 5.21
N ILE A 34 -29.61 28.32 4.30
CA ILE A 34 -28.68 27.44 3.57
C ILE A 34 -27.79 26.80 4.63
N THR A 35 -28.03 25.53 4.91
CA THR A 35 -27.22 24.76 5.86
C THR A 35 -26.23 23.96 5.04
N TYR A 36 -25.05 24.53 4.78
CA TYR A 36 -23.90 23.77 4.33
C TYR A 36 -22.90 23.72 5.49
N THR A 37 -22.42 22.53 5.80
CA THR A 37 -21.28 22.33 6.70
C THR A 37 -20.08 22.07 5.80
N ILE A 38 -19.05 22.91 5.92
CA ILE A 38 -17.74 22.55 5.37
C ILE A 38 -17.12 21.60 6.40
N THR A 39 -16.61 20.46 5.93
CA THR A 39 -15.92 19.51 6.79
C THR A 39 -14.61 20.12 7.32
N ASP A 40 -14.32 19.79 8.57
CA ASP A 40 -13.13 20.13 9.34
C ASP A 40 -12.78 18.83 10.06
N THR A 41 -11.98 18.00 9.39
CA THR A 41 -11.78 16.59 9.74
C THR A 41 -10.97 16.45 11.03
N ASP A 42 -9.89 17.22 11.19
CA ASP A 42 -9.04 17.20 12.38
C ASP A 42 -9.54 18.16 13.50
N GLY A 43 -10.43 19.10 13.17
CA GLY A 43 -11.07 20.01 14.12
C GLY A 43 -10.22 21.22 14.51
N ASP A 44 -9.22 21.60 13.70
CA ASP A 44 -8.28 22.68 13.99
C ASP A 44 -8.76 24.09 13.56
N LEU A 45 -9.94 24.16 12.91
CA LEU A 45 -10.59 25.35 12.35
C LEU A 45 -10.05 25.80 10.98
N ILE A 46 -9.24 24.97 10.31
CA ILE A 46 -8.90 25.04 8.89
C ILE A 46 -9.72 23.94 8.20
N TYR A 47 -10.73 24.35 7.45
CA TYR A 47 -11.59 23.37 6.77
C TYR A 47 -10.82 22.61 5.68
N ASP A 48 -11.12 21.31 5.49
CA ASP A 48 -10.43 20.40 4.56
C ASP A 48 -10.12 21.02 3.17
N PRO A 49 -11.04 21.74 2.49
CA PRO A 49 -10.76 22.32 1.17
C PRO A 49 -9.69 23.43 1.18
N TYR A 50 -9.24 23.85 2.37
CA TYR A 50 -8.23 24.87 2.62
C TYR A 50 -6.94 24.32 3.24
N GLU A 51 -6.85 23.02 3.42
CA GLU A 51 -5.70 22.32 3.99
C GLU A 51 -4.97 21.49 2.92
N LEU A 52 -3.79 20.98 3.26
CA LEU A 52 -3.01 20.07 2.40
C LEU A 52 -2.93 18.64 2.97
N ASP A 53 -3.42 18.44 4.20
CA ASP A 53 -3.35 17.25 5.06
C ASP A 53 -4.52 17.37 6.06
N ALA A 54 -5.74 17.08 5.60
CA ALA A 54 -6.99 17.41 6.27
C ALA A 54 -7.26 16.59 7.55
N ASP A 55 -6.60 15.45 7.71
CA ASP A 55 -6.68 14.60 8.90
C ASP A 55 -5.45 14.68 9.80
N ASN A 56 -4.44 15.44 9.38
CA ASN A 56 -3.25 15.83 10.13
C ASN A 56 -2.38 14.63 10.56
N ASP A 57 -2.30 13.63 9.70
CA ASP A 57 -1.51 12.43 9.93
C ASP A 57 -0.07 12.51 9.36
N GLY A 58 0.21 13.59 8.62
CA GLY A 58 1.49 13.85 7.98
C GLY A 58 1.63 13.29 6.56
N CYS A 59 0.55 12.74 6.00
CA CYS A 59 0.38 12.46 4.58
C CYS A 59 -0.44 13.58 3.93
N ASN A 60 -0.10 13.96 2.70
CA ASN A 60 -0.84 15.03 2.04
C ASN A 60 -2.08 14.47 1.32
N ASP A 61 -3.19 15.22 1.35
CA ASP A 61 -4.47 14.86 0.75
C ASP A 61 -4.36 14.40 -0.71
N VAL A 62 -3.47 15.02 -1.48
CA VAL A 62 -3.28 14.71 -2.90
C VAL A 62 -2.78 13.28 -3.09
N LEU A 63 -1.89 12.81 -2.21
CA LEU A 63 -1.38 11.44 -2.26
C LEU A 63 -2.43 10.44 -1.80
N GLU A 64 -3.12 10.75 -0.70
CA GLU A 64 -4.15 9.89 -0.11
C GLU A 64 -5.36 9.76 -1.01
N ALA A 65 -5.78 10.84 -1.65
CA ALA A 65 -6.82 10.81 -2.69
C ALA A 65 -6.40 10.00 -3.94
N GLY A 66 -5.17 9.50 -4.01
CA GLY A 66 -4.67 8.65 -5.09
C GLY A 66 -4.18 9.42 -6.31
N TYR A 67 -3.84 10.70 -6.17
CA TYR A 67 -3.35 11.54 -7.26
C TYR A 67 -1.83 11.72 -7.24
N THR A 68 -1.29 12.10 -8.38
CA THR A 68 0.13 12.42 -8.51
C THR A 68 0.43 13.78 -7.86
N GLU A 69 1.24 13.78 -6.80
CA GLU A 69 1.75 15.00 -6.17
C GLU A 69 2.74 15.75 -7.08
N SER A 70 2.72 17.08 -6.99
CA SER A 70 3.63 18.00 -7.68
C SER A 70 5.08 17.81 -7.20
N GLY A 71 5.99 17.62 -8.15
CA GLY A 71 7.43 17.58 -7.85
C GLY A 71 8.05 18.94 -7.45
N VAL A 72 7.25 20.02 -7.36
CA VAL A 72 7.72 21.38 -7.05
C VAL A 72 7.15 21.91 -5.73
N VAL A 73 5.89 21.61 -5.44
CA VAL A 73 5.18 22.08 -4.25
C VAL A 73 4.51 20.87 -3.62
N SER A 74 4.95 20.52 -2.41
CA SER A 74 4.35 19.40 -1.68
C SER A 74 2.91 19.74 -1.28
N GLY A 75 2.04 18.74 -1.33
CA GLY A 75 0.60 18.85 -1.08
C GLY A 75 -0.21 19.35 -2.27
N GLU A 76 0.42 19.78 -3.36
CA GLU A 76 -0.30 20.20 -4.57
C GLU A 76 -0.37 19.09 -5.62
N LEU A 77 -1.48 19.04 -6.35
CA LEU A 77 -1.65 18.18 -7.52
C LEU A 77 -0.64 18.54 -8.62
N GLN A 78 0.00 17.53 -9.21
CA GLN A 78 0.92 17.70 -10.32
C GLN A 78 0.24 18.36 -11.52
N GLY A 79 0.85 19.41 -12.09
CA GLY A 79 0.39 20.02 -13.33
C GLY A 79 1.39 20.97 -13.97
N ILE A 80 0.96 21.70 -14.99
CA ILE A 80 1.78 22.67 -15.75
C ILE A 80 1.39 24.12 -15.51
N GLY A 81 0.36 24.37 -14.70
CA GLY A 81 -0.18 25.69 -14.42
C GLY A 81 -1.65 25.61 -14.02
N TYR A 82 -2.33 26.76 -14.02
CA TYR A 82 -3.72 26.88 -13.56
C TYR A 82 -4.62 27.47 -14.64
N ASP A 83 -5.85 26.98 -14.72
CA ASP A 83 -6.89 27.59 -15.54
C ASP A 83 -7.35 28.90 -14.89
N ALA A 84 -7.24 30.02 -15.61
CA ALA A 84 -7.55 31.34 -15.08
C ALA A 84 -9.04 31.56 -14.75
N THR A 85 -9.93 30.71 -15.27
CA THR A 85 -11.39 30.82 -15.07
C THR A 85 -11.85 29.98 -13.89
N THR A 86 -11.36 28.74 -13.80
CA THR A 86 -11.80 27.77 -12.80
C THR A 86 -10.86 27.70 -11.59
N GLY A 87 -9.63 28.18 -11.73
CA GLY A 87 -8.57 28.04 -10.72
C GLY A 87 -7.97 26.64 -10.62
N LEU A 88 -8.39 25.71 -11.49
CA LEU A 88 -7.94 24.33 -11.46
C LEU A 88 -6.53 24.18 -12.02
N VAL A 89 -5.71 23.34 -11.38
CA VAL A 89 -4.47 22.80 -11.95
C VAL A 89 -4.77 22.14 -13.30
N THR A 90 -4.00 22.51 -14.32
CA THR A 90 -4.08 22.02 -15.70
C THR A 90 -2.91 21.11 -16.03
N GLY A 91 -3.10 20.19 -16.98
CA GLY A 91 -2.06 19.23 -17.39
C GLY A 91 -1.72 18.17 -16.33
N ASN A 92 -2.58 18.00 -15.33
CA ASN A 92 -2.55 16.82 -14.45
C ASN A 92 -3.03 15.58 -15.23
N ALA A 93 -2.61 14.39 -14.77
CA ALA A 93 -2.94 13.13 -15.44
C ALA A 93 -4.16 12.42 -14.82
N ASP A 94 -4.34 12.55 -13.51
CA ASP A 94 -5.20 11.71 -12.67
C ASP A 94 -6.11 12.52 -11.72
N GLY A 95 -5.89 13.82 -11.56
CA GLY A 95 -6.67 14.67 -10.69
C GLY A 95 -8.12 14.88 -11.15
N TYR A 96 -8.96 15.32 -10.21
CA TYR A 96 -10.41 15.54 -10.41
C TYR A 96 -11.20 14.27 -10.79
N THR A 97 -10.68 13.10 -10.41
CA THR A 97 -11.42 11.83 -10.46
C THR A 97 -11.93 11.50 -9.05
N THR A 98 -12.64 10.40 -8.83
CA THR A 98 -13.09 10.03 -7.47
C THR A 98 -11.87 9.77 -6.58
N PRO A 99 -11.75 10.41 -5.40
CA PRO A 99 -10.67 10.12 -4.46
C PRO A 99 -10.64 8.65 -4.02
N ALA A 100 -9.48 8.18 -3.58
CA ALA A 100 -9.34 6.85 -3.02
C ALA A 100 -10.09 6.72 -1.67
N ASP A 101 -10.60 5.51 -1.47
CA ASP A 101 -11.24 4.98 -0.25
C ASP A 101 -10.73 3.54 -0.18
N GLY A 102 -9.54 3.39 0.39
CA GLY A 102 -8.73 2.17 0.31
C GLY A 102 -9.36 1.00 1.06
N ASP A 103 -10.11 1.27 2.13
CA ASP A 103 -10.78 0.27 2.94
C ASP A 103 -12.30 0.12 2.61
N ALA A 104 -12.80 0.95 1.69
CA ALA A 104 -14.19 1.00 1.21
C ALA A 104 -15.22 1.30 2.31
N ASN A 105 -14.84 2.13 3.30
CA ASN A 105 -15.70 2.49 4.43
C ASN A 105 -16.56 3.74 4.17
N THR A 106 -16.49 4.34 2.98
CA THR A 106 -17.20 5.54 2.50
C THR A 106 -16.70 6.88 3.02
N VAL A 107 -15.62 6.89 3.80
CA VAL A 107 -14.80 8.06 4.07
C VAL A 107 -13.59 7.97 3.15
N TYR A 108 -13.19 9.08 2.55
CA TYR A 108 -12.03 9.07 1.65
C TYR A 108 -10.74 9.12 2.46
N ASP A 109 -9.68 8.51 1.93
CA ASP A 109 -8.42 8.32 2.67
C ASP A 109 -7.82 9.66 3.16
N PHE A 110 -7.97 10.76 2.40
CA PHE A 110 -7.52 12.11 2.81
C PHE A 110 -8.28 12.72 4.01
N GLN A 111 -9.29 12.02 4.54
CA GLN A 111 -10.09 12.43 5.70
C GLN A 111 -10.01 11.38 6.82
N GLU A 112 -9.08 10.43 6.72
CA GLU A 112 -8.97 9.27 7.59
C GLU A 112 -7.57 9.13 8.16
N ALA A 113 -7.35 9.76 9.33
CA ALA A 113 -6.03 9.77 9.95
C ALA A 113 -5.42 8.35 10.06
N GLY A 114 -4.38 8.15 9.27
CA GLY A 114 -3.60 6.94 9.15
C GLY A 114 -2.37 6.93 10.04
N VAL A 115 -1.68 5.79 10.06
CA VAL A 115 -0.37 5.68 10.71
C VAL A 115 0.53 4.82 9.84
N ALA A 116 1.76 5.27 9.66
CA ALA A 116 2.77 4.54 8.90
C ALA A 116 2.90 3.07 9.36
N PRO A 117 3.00 2.12 8.41
CA PRO A 117 3.14 0.70 8.70
C PRO A 117 4.51 0.42 9.34
N ALA A 118 4.54 -0.53 10.27
CA ALA A 118 5.79 -0.96 10.92
C ALA A 118 5.84 -2.48 11.11
N ILE A 119 6.99 -3.09 10.80
CA ILE A 119 7.21 -4.53 11.01
C ILE A 119 7.75 -4.77 12.43
N SER A 120 6.95 -5.42 13.27
CA SER A 120 7.31 -5.77 14.65
C SER A 120 7.96 -7.16 14.76
N LYS A 121 7.69 -8.06 13.81
CA LYS A 121 8.35 -9.37 13.70
C LYS A 121 8.74 -9.64 12.27
N GLN A 122 10.05 -9.68 12.03
CA GLN A 122 10.64 -9.96 10.74
C GLN A 122 10.49 -11.46 10.37
N PRO A 123 10.36 -11.80 9.07
CA PRO A 123 10.51 -13.16 8.63
C PRO A 123 11.94 -13.64 8.87
N ILE A 124 12.09 -14.95 9.09
CA ILE A 124 13.37 -15.59 9.37
C ILE A 124 13.61 -16.72 8.37
N ASP A 125 14.87 -17.10 8.20
CA ASP A 125 15.25 -18.26 7.40
C ASP A 125 14.53 -19.52 7.89
N VAL A 126 14.08 -20.35 6.95
CA VAL A 126 13.36 -21.59 7.25
C VAL A 126 14.04 -22.77 6.57
N THR A 127 13.96 -23.91 7.22
CA THR A 127 14.51 -25.16 6.70
C THR A 127 13.41 -26.19 6.57
N VAL A 128 13.30 -26.82 5.40
CA VAL A 128 12.28 -27.81 5.09
C VAL A 128 12.92 -29.02 4.41
N SER A 129 12.41 -30.21 4.70
CA SER A 129 12.80 -31.41 3.96
C SER A 129 12.17 -31.40 2.56
N LEU A 130 12.88 -31.93 1.57
CA LEU A 130 12.32 -32.13 0.22
C LEU A 130 10.94 -32.80 0.29
N GLY A 131 9.94 -32.21 -0.36
CA GLY A 131 8.56 -32.71 -0.30
C GLY A 131 7.69 -32.14 0.81
N GLY A 132 8.26 -31.41 1.77
CA GLY A 132 7.55 -30.81 2.89
C GLY A 132 6.88 -29.48 2.54
N ASN A 133 6.14 -28.93 3.50
CA ASN A 133 5.58 -27.58 3.42
C ASN A 133 6.15 -26.74 4.56
N ILE A 134 6.36 -25.46 4.31
CA ILE A 134 6.88 -24.50 5.30
C ILE A 134 6.34 -23.11 5.01
N SER A 135 6.36 -22.20 5.97
CA SER A 135 5.91 -20.83 5.75
C SER A 135 6.89 -19.79 6.28
N PHE A 136 6.92 -18.64 5.61
CA PHE A 136 7.45 -17.41 6.15
C PHE A 136 6.30 -16.62 6.79
N THR A 137 6.58 -15.98 7.92
CA THR A 137 5.57 -15.18 8.65
C THR A 137 6.14 -13.82 8.98
N VAL A 138 5.33 -12.79 8.85
CA VAL A 138 5.63 -11.42 9.29
C VAL A 138 4.55 -10.97 10.27
N THR A 139 4.89 -10.07 11.18
CA THR A 139 3.89 -9.33 11.98
C THR A 139 4.14 -7.86 11.79
N ALA A 140 3.13 -7.16 11.30
CA ALA A 140 3.15 -5.72 11.09
C ALA A 140 2.01 -5.05 11.89
N THR A 141 2.20 -3.79 12.21
CA THR A 141 1.18 -2.89 12.78
C THR A 141 0.85 -1.82 11.74
N ASN A 142 -0.40 -1.35 11.75
CA ASN A 142 -0.91 -0.34 10.81
C ASN A 142 -0.69 -0.75 9.33
N ALA A 143 -0.82 -2.05 9.05
CA ALA A 143 -0.64 -2.59 7.72
C ALA A 143 -1.68 -3.69 7.44
N ASP A 144 -2.35 -3.57 6.33
CA ASP A 144 -3.39 -4.46 5.84
C ASP A 144 -3.13 -4.94 4.40
N VAL A 145 -2.17 -4.32 3.71
CA VAL A 145 -1.70 -4.72 2.39
C VAL A 145 -0.32 -5.36 2.48
N TYR A 146 -0.16 -6.52 1.86
CA TYR A 146 1.08 -7.30 1.83
C TYR A 146 1.40 -7.68 0.40
N GLN A 147 2.68 -7.65 0.04
CA GLN A 147 3.17 -8.19 -1.23
C GLN A 147 4.50 -8.89 -1.02
N TRP A 148 4.49 -10.22 -1.04
CA TRP A 148 5.71 -11.02 -1.01
C TRP A 148 6.46 -10.90 -2.33
N GLN A 149 7.78 -10.85 -2.24
CA GLN A 149 8.70 -10.75 -3.35
C GLN A 149 9.77 -11.83 -3.26
N ILE A 150 10.19 -12.35 -4.42
CA ILE A 150 11.31 -13.27 -4.55
C ILE A 150 12.46 -12.57 -5.29
N PHE A 151 13.70 -12.81 -4.85
CA PHE A 151 14.87 -12.32 -5.56
C PHE A 151 15.23 -13.25 -6.73
N ASN A 152 15.26 -12.73 -7.96
CA ASN A 152 15.57 -13.52 -9.16
C ASN A 152 17.07 -13.54 -9.52
N GLY A 153 17.93 -13.02 -8.66
CA GLY A 153 19.37 -12.84 -8.91
C GLY A 153 19.77 -11.42 -9.35
N VAL A 154 18.81 -10.60 -9.78
CA VAL A 154 19.04 -9.22 -10.24
C VAL A 154 18.15 -8.24 -9.49
N SER A 155 16.86 -8.55 -9.37
CA SER A 155 15.86 -7.70 -8.75
C SER A 155 14.89 -8.52 -7.90
N TRP A 156 14.17 -7.81 -7.04
CA TRP A 156 13.00 -8.35 -6.36
C TRP A 156 11.81 -8.32 -7.32
N VAL A 157 11.05 -9.41 -7.34
CA VAL A 157 9.88 -9.59 -8.21
C VAL A 157 8.71 -10.02 -7.35
N ASP A 158 7.54 -9.41 -7.58
CA ASP A 158 6.30 -9.75 -6.89
C ASP A 158 5.91 -11.20 -7.15
N LEU A 159 5.61 -11.91 -6.07
CA LEU A 159 5.06 -13.25 -6.12
C LEU A 159 3.57 -13.19 -6.37
N THR A 160 3.10 -14.21 -7.09
CA THR A 160 1.69 -14.54 -7.23
C THR A 160 1.48 -15.97 -6.75
N ASP A 161 0.25 -16.32 -6.37
CA ASP A 161 -0.11 -17.65 -5.85
C ASP A 161 -0.08 -18.73 -6.94
N THR A 162 1.13 -19.10 -7.36
CA THR A 162 1.40 -20.06 -8.43
C THR A 162 2.58 -20.95 -8.05
N GLY A 163 2.65 -22.14 -8.68
CA GLY A 163 3.74 -23.09 -8.43
C GLY A 163 3.76 -23.56 -6.98
N ILE A 164 4.85 -23.26 -6.27
CA ILE A 164 5.05 -23.63 -4.86
C ILE A 164 4.54 -22.56 -3.88
N HIS A 165 4.17 -21.37 -4.37
CA HIS A 165 3.80 -20.22 -3.55
C HIS A 165 2.29 -20.10 -3.36
N SER A 166 1.86 -19.78 -2.15
CA SER A 166 0.48 -19.41 -1.83
C SER A 166 0.44 -18.43 -0.66
N GLY A 167 -0.51 -17.49 -0.63
CA GLY A 167 -0.57 -16.43 0.37
C GLY A 167 0.39 -15.26 0.09
N ALA A 168 0.76 -15.02 -1.16
CA ALA A 168 1.69 -13.97 -1.59
C ALA A 168 1.22 -12.55 -1.24
N THR A 169 -0.07 -12.35 -0.96
CA THR A 169 -0.64 -11.08 -0.51
C THR A 169 -1.13 -11.11 0.94
N THR A 170 -0.57 -12.00 1.77
CA THR A 170 -0.94 -12.13 3.19
C THR A 170 0.28 -12.03 4.10
N SER A 171 0.05 -11.95 5.41
CA SER A 171 1.12 -11.98 6.42
C SER A 171 1.86 -13.33 6.51
N ILE A 172 1.40 -14.37 5.79
CA ILE A 172 1.98 -15.71 5.75
C ILE A 172 2.17 -16.16 4.30
N LEU A 173 3.43 -16.28 3.86
CA LEU A 173 3.75 -16.94 2.59
C LEU A 173 3.98 -18.43 2.85
N LEU A 174 3.15 -19.28 2.26
CA LEU A 174 3.30 -20.73 2.31
C LEU A 174 4.08 -21.23 1.09
N ILE A 175 5.07 -22.07 1.35
CA ILE A 175 5.87 -22.79 0.36
C ILE A 175 5.46 -24.28 0.40
N ASN A 176 4.88 -24.76 -0.70
CA ASN A 176 4.37 -26.12 -0.82
C ASN A 176 5.29 -26.99 -1.67
N ASN A 177 5.75 -28.11 -1.11
CA ASN A 177 6.54 -29.12 -1.83
C ASN A 177 7.71 -28.52 -2.65
N PRO A 178 8.62 -27.72 -2.03
CA PRO A 178 9.73 -27.12 -2.77
C PRO A 178 10.68 -28.22 -3.26
N ALA A 179 11.25 -28.00 -4.44
CA ALA A 179 12.27 -28.85 -5.05
C ALA A 179 13.67 -28.41 -4.63
N ASN A 180 14.69 -29.22 -4.95
CA ASN A 180 16.09 -28.84 -4.71
C ASN A 180 16.53 -27.58 -5.47
N SER A 181 15.83 -27.23 -6.57
CA SER A 181 16.09 -25.99 -7.31
C SER A 181 15.64 -24.74 -6.56
N ASP A 182 14.80 -24.89 -5.54
CA ASP A 182 14.28 -23.78 -4.74
C ASP A 182 15.16 -23.48 -3.51
N ASP A 183 16.19 -24.31 -3.28
CA ASP A 183 17.17 -24.09 -2.22
C ASP A 183 17.93 -22.78 -2.43
N GLY A 184 18.02 -21.98 -1.37
CA GLY A 184 18.65 -20.66 -1.41
C GLY A 184 17.79 -19.55 -1.98
N ASN A 185 16.52 -19.81 -2.35
CA ASN A 185 15.58 -18.76 -2.72
C ASN A 185 15.43 -17.75 -1.58
N GLN A 186 15.48 -16.47 -1.93
CA GLN A 186 15.38 -15.35 -1.00
C GLN A 186 14.04 -14.66 -1.15
N TYR A 187 13.39 -14.42 -0.02
CA TYR A 187 12.07 -13.82 0.09
C TYR A 187 12.11 -12.56 0.95
N ARG A 188 11.27 -11.58 0.62
CA ARG A 188 10.94 -10.45 1.49
C ARG A 188 9.48 -10.08 1.29
N VAL A 189 8.91 -9.28 2.19
CA VAL A 189 7.56 -8.75 2.06
C VAL A 189 7.60 -7.24 2.13
N LEU A 190 6.86 -6.60 1.21
CA LEU A 190 6.48 -5.20 1.28
C LEU A 190 5.17 -5.12 2.04
N VAL A 191 5.12 -4.32 3.10
CA VAL A 191 3.90 -4.04 3.86
C VAL A 191 3.50 -2.59 3.69
N SER A 192 2.21 -2.34 3.47
CA SER A 192 1.64 -1.00 3.32
C SER A 192 0.27 -0.91 4.00
N SER A 193 -0.23 0.31 4.14
CA SER A 193 -1.60 0.59 4.58
C SER A 193 -2.44 0.98 3.37
N SER A 194 -3.70 0.56 3.35
CA SER A 194 -4.71 1.04 2.40
C SER A 194 -5.10 2.50 2.66
N VAL A 195 -5.08 2.94 3.92
CA VAL A 195 -5.42 4.30 4.36
C VAL A 195 -4.18 5.22 4.29
N PHE A 196 -3.05 4.80 4.91
CA PHE A 196 -1.81 5.59 4.92
C PHE A 196 -0.87 5.23 3.76
N VAL A 197 -0.99 5.93 2.63
CA VAL A 197 -0.22 5.61 1.40
C VAL A 197 1.18 6.20 1.36
N CYS A 198 1.49 7.20 2.21
CA CYS A 198 2.75 7.94 2.16
C CYS A 198 3.99 7.13 2.54
N GLN A 199 3.84 5.97 3.21
CA GLN A 199 4.95 5.12 3.58
C GLN A 199 4.62 3.63 3.44
N ASN A 200 5.61 2.86 3.01
CA ASN A 200 5.61 1.41 3.07
C ASN A 200 6.88 0.93 3.82
N GLU A 201 6.84 -0.29 4.34
CA GLU A 201 7.98 -0.90 5.03
C GLU A 201 8.40 -2.19 4.33
N LEU A 202 9.70 -2.37 4.13
CA LEU A 202 10.27 -3.59 3.55
C LEU A 202 10.82 -4.48 4.66
N SER A 203 10.47 -5.77 4.63
CA SER A 203 11.06 -6.73 5.55
C SER A 203 12.53 -6.99 5.27
N ASN A 204 13.21 -7.56 6.27
CA ASN A 204 14.47 -8.25 6.06
C ASN A 204 14.30 -9.41 5.07
N THR A 205 15.40 -9.79 4.41
CA THR A 205 15.46 -10.99 3.58
C THR A 205 15.42 -12.25 4.44
N ALA A 206 14.62 -13.24 4.02
CA ALA A 206 14.57 -14.58 4.57
C ALA A 206 14.89 -15.63 3.49
N VAL A 207 15.65 -16.66 3.85
CA VAL A 207 16.14 -17.70 2.94
C VAL A 207 15.39 -19.01 3.15
N LEU A 208 15.00 -19.66 2.04
CA LEU A 208 14.51 -21.04 2.04
C LEU A 208 15.67 -22.02 1.92
N ILE A 209 15.76 -22.95 2.87
CA ILE A 209 16.77 -24.02 2.88
C ILE A 209 16.07 -25.36 2.69
N VAL A 210 16.41 -26.08 1.62
CA VAL A 210 15.81 -27.38 1.27
C VAL A 210 16.78 -28.51 1.56
N ASN A 211 16.47 -29.33 2.56
CA ASN A 211 17.28 -30.49 2.93
C ASN A 211 16.80 -31.76 2.23
N VAL A 212 17.70 -32.45 1.52
CA VAL A 212 17.48 -33.82 1.05
C VAL A 212 17.79 -34.81 2.17
N GLY A 213 16.75 -35.53 2.63
CA GLY A 213 16.95 -36.67 3.51
C GLY A 213 17.79 -37.73 2.78
N THR A 214 19.01 -37.98 3.25
CA THR A 214 19.86 -39.02 2.68
C THR A 214 19.28 -40.40 3.04
N LEU A 215 18.77 -41.11 2.04
CA LEU A 215 18.48 -42.54 2.18
C LEU A 215 19.82 -43.29 2.15
N ILE A 216 20.39 -43.60 3.32
CA ILE A 216 21.47 -44.59 3.39
C ILE A 216 20.85 -45.97 3.10
N SER A 217 20.84 -46.38 1.83
CA SER A 217 20.56 -47.77 1.48
C SER A 217 21.81 -48.59 1.77
N ASN A 218 21.76 -49.41 2.82
CA ASN A 218 22.73 -50.47 3.06
C ASN A 218 22.64 -51.50 1.91
N ARG A 219 23.30 -51.21 0.78
CA ARG A 219 23.45 -52.18 -0.31
C ARG A 219 24.44 -53.25 0.16
N ARG A 220 23.90 -54.28 0.81
CA ARG A 220 24.62 -55.44 1.36
C ARG A 220 25.65 -55.97 0.36
N VAL A 221 26.93 -55.75 0.63
CA VAL A 221 28.04 -56.40 -0.10
C VAL A 221 28.03 -57.87 0.31
N THR A 222 27.64 -58.75 -0.62
CA THR A 222 27.73 -60.19 -0.39
C THR A 222 29.00 -60.68 -1.07
N TYR A 223 30.04 -61.01 -0.31
CA TYR A 223 31.24 -61.64 -0.84
C TYR A 223 30.99 -63.14 -1.02
N ARG A 224 31.30 -63.68 -2.21
CA ARG A 224 31.37 -65.13 -2.42
C ARG A 224 32.77 -65.59 -2.06
N VAL A 225 32.89 -66.45 -1.06
CA VAL A 225 34.15 -67.14 -0.73
C VAL A 225 34.30 -68.31 -1.70
N ASN A 226 35.34 -68.30 -2.52
CA ASN A 226 35.72 -69.48 -3.31
C ASN A 226 36.42 -70.47 -2.36
N LYS A 227 35.93 -71.70 -2.31
CA LYS A 227 36.59 -72.78 -1.57
C LYS A 227 37.75 -73.31 -2.44
N ASN A 228 38.93 -73.43 -1.81
CA ASN A 228 40.11 -74.08 -2.36
C ASN A 228 39.91 -75.59 -2.52
#